data_AF-A0A927LI51-F1
#
_entry.id   AF-A0A927LI51-F1
#
_cell.length_a   1.000
_cell.length_b   1.000
_cell.length_c   1.000
_cell.angle_alpha   90.00
_cell.angle_beta   90.00
_cell.angle_gamma   90.00
#
_symmetry.space_group_name_H-M   'P 1'
#
loop_
_entity.id
_entity.type
_entity.pdbx_description
1 polymer ?
#
loop_
_entity_poly.entity_id
_entity_poly.type
_entity_poly.pdbx_seq_one_letter_code
_entity_poly.pdbx_strand_id
1 'polypeptide(L)'
;MKGKIIFLGLCMFFTSQVILSQNKNAPQSIISTTAVIRGYHTQDELRGMQKGELLELYIERIKVLTKTLPFIALATKPGLTMIDLGIPFDGDKKKLQDGQAEAAEAYLTSTVEYQRRIIPYADTENLVAGILFYESTIKSLHLFNEYK
;
A
#
# COMPACT_ATOMS: atom_id res chain seq x y z
N MET A 1 -13.20 44.64 -26.20
CA MET A 1 -13.71 43.61 -25.25
C MET A 1 -13.11 42.22 -25.47
N LYS A 2 -12.79 41.81 -26.72
CA LYS A 2 -12.23 40.48 -27.04
C LYS A 2 -10.88 40.15 -26.35
N GLY A 3 -9.95 41.11 -26.26
CA GLY A 3 -8.64 40.89 -25.60
C GLY A 3 -8.71 40.68 -24.08
N LYS A 4 -9.70 41.27 -23.40
CA LYS A 4 -9.91 41.09 -21.95
C LYS A 4 -10.44 39.68 -21.62
N ILE A 5 -11.22 39.08 -22.52
CA ILE A 5 -11.75 37.71 -22.38
C ILE A 5 -10.65 36.68 -22.62
N ILE A 6 -9.76 36.93 -23.60
CA ILE A 6 -8.60 36.05 -23.86
C ILE A 6 -7.63 36.07 -22.67
N PHE A 7 -7.37 37.23 -22.08
CA PHE A 7 -6.52 37.36 -20.90
C PHE A 7 -7.12 36.67 -19.66
N LEU A 8 -8.43 36.79 -19.44
CA LEU A 8 -9.12 36.11 -18.33
C LEU A 8 -9.10 34.58 -18.49
N GLY A 9 -9.27 34.07 -19.71
CA GLY A 9 -9.16 32.64 -20.02
C GLY A 9 -7.74 32.10 -19.79
N LEU A 10 -6.71 32.85 -20.18
CA LEU A 10 -5.31 32.46 -19.96
C LEU A 10 -4.96 32.39 -18.47
N CYS A 11 -5.43 33.35 -17.65
CA CYS A 11 -5.23 33.31 -16.20
C CYS A 11 -5.91 32.09 -15.53
N MET A 12 -7.10 31.68 -16.00
CA MET A 12 -7.75 30.47 -15.48
C MET A 12 -6.95 29.19 -15.77
N PHE A 13 -6.28 29.09 -16.93
CA PHE A 13 -5.39 27.95 -17.24
C PHE A 13 -4.12 27.89 -16.38
N PHE A 14 -3.62 29.01 -15.89
CA PHE A 14 -2.46 29.01 -14.99
C PHE A 14 -2.83 28.62 -13.55
N THR A 15 -4.01 29.00 -13.06
CA THR A 15 -4.44 28.67 -11.69
C THR A 15 -4.75 27.19 -11.47
N SER A 16 -5.21 26.46 -12.50
CA SER A 16 -5.49 25.02 -12.39
C SER A 16 -4.24 24.15 -12.25
N GLN A 17 -3.09 24.58 -12.77
CA GLN A 17 -1.82 23.85 -12.64
C GLN A 17 -1.23 23.93 -11.22
N VAL A 18 -1.45 25.06 -10.52
CA VAL A 18 -0.91 25.28 -9.16
C VAL A 18 -1.59 24.37 -8.13
N ILE A 19 -2.89 24.12 -8.29
CA ILE A 19 -3.68 23.27 -7.37
C ILE A 19 -3.19 21.80 -7.44
N LEU A 20 -2.83 21.31 -8.63
CA LEU A 20 -2.26 19.96 -8.81
C LEU A 20 -0.82 19.83 -8.26
N SER A 21 -0.06 20.92 -8.16
CA SER A 21 1.29 20.93 -7.60
C SER A 21 1.29 20.93 -6.06
N GLN A 22 0.35 21.64 -5.43
CA GLN A 22 0.25 21.73 -3.97
C GLN A 22 0.01 20.35 -3.33
N ASN A 23 -0.80 19.49 -3.96
CA ASN A 23 -1.10 18.15 -3.43
C ASN A 23 0.09 17.18 -3.56
N LYS A 24 1.05 17.43 -4.47
CA LYS A 24 2.24 16.58 -4.65
C LYS A 24 3.30 16.79 -3.56
N ASN A 25 3.25 17.90 -2.83
CA ASN A 25 4.26 18.25 -1.82
C ASN A 25 3.83 17.92 -0.39
N ALA A 26 2.62 17.38 -0.20
CA ALA A 26 2.18 16.92 1.11
C ALA A 26 3.00 15.69 1.52
N PRO A 27 3.45 15.61 2.79
CA PRO A 27 4.08 14.40 3.32
C PRO A 27 3.14 13.22 3.16
N GLN A 28 3.62 12.17 2.49
CA GLN A 28 2.86 10.94 2.31
C GLN A 28 3.12 9.99 3.48
N SER A 29 2.15 9.12 3.74
CA SER A 29 2.31 8.06 4.73
C SER A 29 3.41 7.08 4.31
N ILE A 30 4.27 6.68 5.24
CA ILE A 30 5.35 5.70 5.01
C ILE A 30 4.75 4.32 4.69
N ILE A 31 3.74 3.91 5.48
CA ILE A 31 2.92 2.73 5.19
C ILE A 31 1.61 3.22 4.58
N SER A 32 1.30 2.80 3.35
CA SER A 32 0.05 3.20 2.69
C SER A 32 -1.18 2.88 3.55
N THR A 33 -2.15 3.78 3.61
CA THR A 33 -3.46 3.55 4.27
C THR A 33 -4.23 2.37 3.68
N THR A 34 -3.86 1.92 2.48
CA THR A 34 -4.41 0.72 1.84
C THR A 34 -3.78 -0.59 2.34
N ALA A 35 -2.73 -0.51 3.16
CA ALA A 35 -2.06 -1.68 3.75
C ALA A 35 -2.81 -2.18 4.99
N VAL A 36 -4.11 -2.46 4.84
CA VAL A 36 -4.98 -2.98 5.89
C VAL A 36 -5.72 -4.19 5.33
N ILE A 37 -5.81 -5.27 6.11
CA ILE A 37 -6.65 -6.41 5.75
C ILE A 37 -8.08 -6.19 6.25
N ARG A 38 -9.07 -6.72 5.52
CA ARG A 38 -10.48 -6.58 5.89
C ARG A 38 -10.87 -7.33 7.17
N GLY A 39 -10.17 -8.42 7.46
CA GLY A 39 -10.45 -9.29 8.60
C GLY A 39 -9.50 -10.48 8.64
N TYR A 40 -9.51 -11.18 9.77
CA TYR A 40 -8.78 -12.43 9.97
C TYR A 40 -9.73 -13.61 9.86
N HIS A 41 -9.21 -14.76 9.46
CA HIS A 41 -9.98 -15.96 9.27
C HIS A 41 -9.50 -17.09 10.16
N THR A 42 -10.42 -17.97 10.53
CA THR A 42 -10.10 -19.26 11.13
C THR A 42 -9.78 -20.31 10.06
N GLN A 43 -9.14 -21.39 10.47
CA GLN A 43 -8.84 -22.50 9.56
C GLN A 43 -10.11 -23.12 8.96
N ASP A 44 -11.16 -23.26 9.76
CA ASP A 44 -12.44 -23.85 9.31
C ASP A 44 -13.16 -22.94 8.32
N GLU A 45 -13.15 -21.61 8.55
CA GLU A 45 -13.67 -20.63 7.60
C GLU A 45 -12.96 -20.73 6.25
N LEU A 46 -11.62 -20.77 6.24
CA LEU A 46 -10.84 -20.85 5.01
C LEU A 46 -11.05 -22.18 4.27
N ARG A 47 -11.18 -23.29 4.99
CA ARG A 47 -11.48 -24.60 4.38
C ARG A 47 -12.86 -24.66 3.73
N GLY A 48 -13.79 -23.83 4.20
CA GLY A 48 -15.12 -23.69 3.60
C GLY A 48 -15.16 -22.82 2.33
N MET A 49 -14.09 -22.08 2.01
CA MET A 49 -14.05 -21.15 0.88
C MET A 49 -13.73 -21.85 -0.44
N GLN A 50 -14.20 -21.27 -1.56
CA GLN A 50 -13.78 -21.73 -2.87
C GLN A 50 -12.33 -21.32 -3.14
N LYS A 51 -11.63 -22.12 -3.97
CA LYS A 51 -10.22 -21.87 -4.30
C LYS A 51 -9.98 -20.47 -4.87
N GLY A 52 -10.91 -19.94 -5.66
CA GLY A 52 -10.83 -18.58 -6.20
C GLY A 52 -10.82 -17.49 -5.10
N GLU A 53 -11.61 -17.68 -4.06
CA GLU A 53 -11.66 -16.76 -2.91
C GLU A 53 -10.35 -16.81 -2.10
N LEU A 54 -9.83 -18.03 -1.89
CA LEU A 54 -8.53 -18.24 -1.24
C LEU A 54 -7.39 -17.59 -2.01
N LEU A 55 -7.40 -17.63 -3.34
CA LEU A 55 -6.39 -16.99 -4.17
C LEU A 55 -6.39 -15.46 -4.00
N GLU A 56 -7.56 -14.83 -4.00
CA GLU A 56 -7.66 -13.38 -3.80
C GLU A 56 -7.26 -12.98 -2.38
N LEU A 57 -7.64 -13.77 -1.35
CA LEU A 57 -7.16 -13.56 0.02
C LEU A 57 -5.64 -13.69 0.10
N TYR A 58 -5.05 -14.75 -0.45
CA TYR A 58 -3.60 -14.96 -0.46
C TYR A 58 -2.86 -13.77 -1.08
N ILE A 59 -3.35 -13.26 -2.22
CA ILE A 59 -2.81 -12.08 -2.89
C ILE A 59 -2.97 -10.82 -2.04
N GLU A 60 -4.14 -10.59 -1.42
CA GLU A 60 -4.39 -9.45 -0.54
C GLU A 60 -3.40 -9.44 0.64
N ARG A 61 -3.16 -10.58 1.28
CA ARG A 61 -2.23 -10.69 2.41
C ARG A 61 -0.80 -10.34 2.02
N ILE A 62 -0.32 -10.80 0.85
CA ILE A 62 1.00 -10.45 0.34
C ILE A 62 1.13 -8.97 0.03
N LYS A 63 0.09 -8.35 -0.53
CA LYS A 63 0.06 -6.90 -0.78
C LYS A 63 0.23 -6.10 0.51
N VAL A 64 -0.49 -6.48 1.57
CA VAL A 64 -0.38 -5.83 2.87
C VAL A 64 1.00 -6.03 3.48
N LEU A 65 1.52 -7.26 3.50
CA LEU A 65 2.85 -7.54 4.04
C LEU A 65 3.96 -6.78 3.30
N THR A 66 3.91 -6.72 1.97
CA THR A 66 4.91 -6.00 1.16
C THR A 66 4.91 -4.50 1.44
N LYS A 67 3.74 -3.91 1.72
CA LYS A 67 3.60 -2.48 2.04
C LYS A 67 3.96 -2.14 3.49
N THR A 68 4.10 -3.13 4.36
CA THR A 68 4.29 -2.94 5.81
C THR A 68 5.65 -3.43 6.30
N LEU A 69 6.05 -4.67 5.96
CA LEU A 69 7.26 -5.31 6.48
C LEU A 69 8.56 -4.49 6.31
N PRO A 70 8.81 -3.80 5.18
CA PRO A 70 10.05 -3.03 5.03
C PRO A 70 10.18 -1.86 6.02
N PHE A 71 9.08 -1.40 6.61
CA PHE A 71 9.02 -0.16 7.37
C PHE A 71 8.81 -0.35 8.87
N ILE A 72 8.82 -1.59 9.38
CA ILE A 72 8.49 -1.94 10.77
C ILE A 72 9.34 -1.24 11.83
N ALA A 73 10.57 -0.85 11.46
CA ALA A 73 11.44 -0.06 12.33
C ALA A 73 10.88 1.36 12.58
N LEU A 74 10.23 1.94 11.55
CA LEU A 74 9.69 3.30 11.52
C LEU A 74 8.23 3.34 11.97
N ALA A 75 7.38 2.49 11.39
CA ALA A 75 5.95 2.43 11.63
C ALA A 75 5.44 1.00 11.49
N THR A 76 4.41 0.67 12.25
CA THR A 76 3.69 -0.62 12.15
C THR A 76 2.23 -0.43 11.76
N LYS A 77 1.71 0.79 11.90
CA LYS A 77 0.35 1.18 11.52
C LYS A 77 0.40 2.10 10.30
N PRO A 78 -0.55 1.95 9.36
CA PRO A 78 -0.72 2.91 8.28
C PRO A 78 -1.05 4.32 8.77
N GLY A 79 -0.74 5.31 7.95
CA GLY A 79 -1.13 6.72 8.17
C GLY A 79 -0.07 7.61 8.79
N LEU A 80 1.08 7.08 9.23
CA LEU A 80 2.18 7.87 9.76
C LEU A 80 3.09 8.39 8.64
N THR A 81 3.34 9.70 8.65
CA THR A 81 4.27 10.37 7.74
C THR A 81 5.67 10.45 8.33
N MET A 82 6.66 10.79 7.51
CA MET A 82 8.03 11.07 7.99
C MET A 82 8.05 12.21 9.03
N ILE A 83 7.20 13.23 8.87
CA ILE A 83 7.12 14.36 9.79
C ILE A 83 6.60 13.91 11.16
N ASP A 84 5.59 13.04 11.19
CA ASP A 84 5.04 12.51 12.45
C ASP A 84 6.10 11.73 13.26
N LEU A 85 7.11 11.19 12.58
CA LEU A 85 8.24 10.49 13.19
C LEU A 85 9.45 11.40 13.50
N GLY A 86 9.33 12.71 13.28
CA GLY A 86 10.44 13.66 13.45
C GLY A 86 11.54 13.54 12.40
N ILE A 87 11.28 12.84 11.28
CA ILE A 87 12.22 12.71 10.17
C ILE A 87 12.10 13.96 9.29
N PRO A 88 13.20 14.70 9.04
CA PRO A 88 13.17 15.86 8.16
C PRO A 88 12.66 15.49 6.76
N PHE A 89 11.64 16.20 6.30
CA PHE A 89 11.02 15.98 4.99
C PHE A 89 11.43 17.09 4.02
N ASP A 90 12.50 16.86 3.26
CA ASP A 90 12.97 17.74 2.20
C ASP A 90 12.77 17.12 0.80
N GLY A 91 13.16 17.85 -0.24
CA GLY A 91 13.00 17.42 -1.63
C GLY A 91 13.70 16.10 -1.97
N ASP A 92 14.80 15.75 -1.31
CA ASP A 92 15.51 14.50 -1.56
C ASP A 92 14.82 13.32 -0.89
N LYS A 93 14.38 13.49 0.37
CA LYS A 93 13.61 12.44 1.08
C LYS A 93 12.27 12.19 0.42
N LYS A 94 11.63 13.24 -0.11
CA LYS A 94 10.44 13.12 -0.94
C LYS A 94 10.69 12.24 -2.17
N LYS A 95 11.75 12.52 -2.94
CA LYS A 95 12.09 11.70 -4.12
C LYS A 95 12.38 10.24 -3.76
N LEU A 96 13.05 10.01 -2.63
CA LEU A 96 13.29 8.65 -2.12
C LEU A 96 11.98 7.93 -1.77
N GLN A 97 11.05 8.63 -1.11
CA GLN A 97 9.74 8.06 -0.77
C GLN A 97 8.91 7.77 -2.02
N ASP A 98 8.85 8.71 -2.97
CA ASP A 98 8.13 8.55 -4.24
C ASP A 98 8.71 7.38 -5.04
N GLY A 99 10.04 7.30 -5.18
CA GLY A 99 10.72 6.21 -5.88
C GLY A 99 10.52 4.85 -5.22
N GLN A 100 10.51 4.79 -3.88
CA GLN A 100 10.21 3.55 -3.16
C GLN A 100 8.76 3.11 -3.35
N ALA A 101 7.80 4.04 -3.38
CA ALA A 101 6.40 3.73 -3.64
C ALA A 101 6.19 3.18 -5.07
N GLU A 102 6.83 3.80 -6.07
CA GLU A 102 6.80 3.32 -7.45
C GLU A 102 7.43 1.92 -7.59
N ALA A 103 8.59 1.70 -6.97
CA ALA A 103 9.27 0.40 -6.99
C ALA A 103 8.42 -0.70 -6.32
N ALA A 104 7.78 -0.38 -5.19
CA ALA A 104 6.90 -1.32 -4.49
C ALA A 104 5.67 -1.70 -5.35
N GLU A 105 5.07 -0.75 -6.06
CA GLU A 105 3.93 -1.02 -6.93
C GLU A 105 4.33 -1.86 -8.16
N ALA A 106 5.50 -1.61 -8.75
CA ALA A 106 6.03 -2.43 -9.84
C ALA A 106 6.34 -3.87 -9.39
N TYR A 107 6.94 -4.03 -8.21
CA TYR A 107 7.17 -5.33 -7.59
C TYR A 107 5.85 -6.06 -7.32
N LEU A 108 4.86 -5.39 -6.72
CA LEU A 108 3.56 -5.98 -6.44
C LEU A 108 2.83 -6.39 -7.72
N THR A 109 2.84 -5.55 -8.75
CA THR A 109 2.21 -5.85 -10.04
C THR A 109 2.77 -7.12 -10.64
N SER A 110 4.10 -7.18 -10.82
CA SER A 110 4.78 -8.35 -11.39
C SER A 110 4.59 -9.62 -10.55
N THR A 111 4.65 -9.50 -9.22
CA THR A 111 4.44 -10.62 -8.30
C THR A 111 3.00 -11.16 -8.37
N VAL A 112 2.01 -10.27 -8.40
CA VAL A 112 0.59 -10.65 -8.47
C VAL A 112 0.27 -11.31 -9.80
N GLU A 113 0.80 -10.80 -10.91
CA GLU A 113 0.65 -11.43 -12.22
C GLU A 113 1.21 -12.84 -12.25
N TYR A 114 2.42 -13.05 -11.70
CA TYR A 114 3.01 -14.37 -11.55
C TYR A 114 2.14 -15.28 -10.67
N GLN A 115 1.72 -14.79 -9.51
CA GLN A 115 0.93 -15.58 -8.55
C GLN A 115 -0.42 -16.00 -9.12
N ARG A 116 -1.12 -15.12 -9.83
CA ARG A 116 -2.39 -15.45 -10.48
C ARG A 116 -2.27 -16.55 -11.52
N ARG A 117 -1.08 -16.73 -12.11
CA ARG A 117 -0.82 -17.80 -13.10
C ARG A 117 -0.35 -19.09 -12.45
N ILE A 118 0.42 -19.01 -11.37
CA ILE A 118 1.11 -20.18 -10.79
C ILE A 118 0.40 -20.73 -9.54
N ILE A 119 -0.11 -19.88 -8.65
CA ILE A 119 -0.73 -20.31 -7.39
C ILE A 119 -2.02 -21.14 -7.59
N PRO A 120 -2.83 -20.98 -8.67
CA PRO A 120 -3.95 -21.89 -8.92
C PRO A 120 -3.57 -23.38 -9.01
N TYR A 121 -2.29 -23.71 -9.25
CA TYR A 121 -1.79 -25.08 -9.26
C TYR A 121 -1.40 -25.61 -7.87
N ALA A 122 -1.33 -24.76 -6.84
CA ALA A 122 -1.06 -25.18 -5.47
C ALA A 122 -2.26 -25.93 -4.86
N ASP A 123 -2.00 -26.87 -3.96
CA ASP A 123 -3.06 -27.53 -3.19
C ASP A 123 -3.83 -26.54 -2.33
N THR A 124 -5.13 -26.74 -2.20
CA THR A 124 -6.00 -25.87 -1.39
C THR A 124 -5.56 -25.82 0.07
N GLU A 125 -5.12 -26.94 0.65
CA GLU A 125 -4.61 -26.95 2.04
C GLU A 125 -3.33 -26.09 2.20
N ASN A 126 -2.46 -26.07 1.19
CA ASN A 126 -1.26 -25.21 1.19
C ASN A 126 -1.64 -23.73 1.08
N LEU A 127 -2.68 -23.40 0.30
CA LEU A 127 -3.24 -22.05 0.23
C LEU A 127 -3.79 -21.60 1.59
N VAL A 128 -4.59 -22.44 2.25
CA VAL A 128 -5.13 -22.18 3.58
C VAL A 128 -4.01 -21.94 4.58
N ALA A 129 -3.01 -22.83 4.63
CA ALA A 129 -1.85 -22.69 5.51
C ALA A 129 -1.07 -21.39 5.25
N GLY A 130 -0.86 -21.04 3.97
CA GLY A 130 -0.19 -19.81 3.58
C GLY A 130 -0.94 -18.55 4.03
N ILE A 131 -2.27 -18.52 3.85
CA ILE A 131 -3.11 -17.40 4.32
C ILE A 131 -3.01 -17.26 5.84
N LEU A 132 -3.14 -18.36 6.59
CA LEU A 132 -3.02 -18.36 8.05
C LEU A 132 -1.64 -17.86 8.52
N PHE A 133 -0.57 -18.28 7.85
CA PHE A 133 0.78 -17.82 8.14
C PHE A 133 0.92 -16.31 7.92
N TYR A 134 0.45 -15.78 6.79
CA TYR A 134 0.49 -14.35 6.54
C TYR A 134 -0.36 -13.56 7.53
N GLU A 135 -1.56 -14.04 7.85
CA GLU A 135 -2.41 -13.42 8.86
C GLU A 135 -1.78 -13.41 10.25
N SER A 136 -1.14 -14.51 10.66
CA SER A 136 -0.38 -14.57 11.92
C SER A 136 0.78 -13.58 11.93
N THR A 137 1.48 -13.43 10.80
CA THR A 137 2.54 -12.43 10.64
C THR A 137 1.97 -11.01 10.79
N ILE A 138 0.85 -10.71 10.12
CA ILE A 138 0.18 -9.40 10.23
C ILE A 138 -0.28 -9.13 11.67
N LYS A 139 -0.81 -10.13 12.40
CA LYS A 139 -1.14 -10.00 13.83
C LYS A 139 0.10 -9.66 14.65
N SER A 140 1.19 -10.38 14.41
CA SER A 140 2.46 -10.17 15.10
C SER A 140 3.02 -8.77 14.87
N LEU A 141 2.80 -8.16 13.70
CA LEU A 141 3.17 -6.77 13.42
C LEU A 141 2.36 -5.75 14.24
N HIS A 142 1.08 -6.04 14.50
CA HIS A 142 0.27 -5.19 15.38
C HIS A 142 0.78 -5.26 16.83
N LEU A 143 1.13 -6.47 17.28
CA LEU A 143 1.72 -6.72 18.60
C LEU A 143 3.18 -6.24 18.69
N PHE A 144 3.89 -6.05 17.58
CA PHE A 144 5.28 -5.57 17.59
C PHE A 144 5.42 -4.22 18.31
N ASN A 145 4.38 -3.38 18.25
CA ASN A 145 4.34 -2.14 19.01
C ASN A 145 4.36 -2.32 20.53
N GLU A 146 3.94 -3.47 21.05
CA GLU A 146 3.89 -3.73 22.50
C GLU A 146 5.28 -4.05 23.07
N TYR A 147 6.27 -4.32 22.23
CA TYR A 147 7.67 -4.54 22.63
C TYR A 147 8.51 -3.25 22.65
N LYS A 148 7.92 -2.10 22.29
CA LYS A 148 8.52 -0.77 22.36
C LYS A 148 7.91 0.01 23.53
#